data_AF-A0A840U5A8-F1
#
_entry.id   AF-A0A840U5A8-F1
#
_cell.length_a   1.000
_cell.length_b   1.000
_cell.length_c   1.000
_cell.angle_alpha   90.00
_cell.angle_beta   90.00
_cell.angle_gamma   90.00
#
_symmetry.space_group_name_H-M   'P 1'
#
loop_
_entity.id
_entity.type
_entity.pdbx_description
1 polymer ?
#
loop_
_entity_poly.entity_id
_entity_poly.type
_entity_poly.pdbx_seq_one_letter_code
_entity_poly.pdbx_strand_id
1 'polypeptide(L)'
;MKKSLLALLCGAFLLTSCAKQDKPVTPATAAVLSISNVPSLVLASMARNYPAVTDVTWRQTAPTAYMATFRQNGAARTATFQKTGTLTKAGEVIDPAVLPQAVTDYLTTNYPGYVIVQADVRKDATGAVKGYETLITLNDVQYELEFNAVGTFTKLETPNGHEQGNGIAASALPKVITDYLTANYPGYTFREAETRLINGTLTNYQVEILQNGTLFELNFDAAGVYLGQNTDGEGHGGKEGNHDGEQGNHDGEHDNGQQSADSLITQTALPAAVSTYLRATYPGYTFVSAAIEKDKAGSLKYYEVKFTLAGKAYEAEFDAAGKFIKLEN
;
A
#
# COMPACT_ATOMS: atom_id res chain seq x y z
N MET A 1 -60.74 -1.29 -45.94
CA MET A 1 -59.30 -1.26 -46.28
C MET A 1 -58.59 -0.31 -45.33
N LYS A 2 -57.43 -0.75 -44.82
CA LYS A 2 -56.35 0.02 -44.17
C LYS A 2 -56.60 0.59 -42.77
N LYS A 3 -55.91 -0.09 -41.83
CA LYS A 3 -55.50 0.31 -40.48
C LYS A 3 -54.50 1.46 -40.54
N SER A 4 -54.38 2.19 -39.42
CA SER A 4 -53.15 2.75 -38.80
C SER A 4 -53.33 4.19 -38.33
N LEU A 5 -52.67 4.66 -37.27
CA LEU A 5 -51.99 4.05 -36.13
C LEU A 5 -51.61 5.24 -35.24
N LEU A 6 -51.74 5.05 -33.94
CA LEU A 6 -51.42 5.97 -32.87
C LEU A 6 -49.96 6.46 -32.94
N ALA A 7 -49.74 7.77 -32.92
CA ALA A 7 -48.42 8.38 -32.87
C ALA A 7 -47.85 8.27 -31.45
N LEU A 8 -46.79 7.48 -31.29
CA LEU A 8 -45.95 7.44 -30.10
C LEU A 8 -44.65 8.19 -30.43
N LEU A 9 -44.45 9.35 -29.82
CA LEU A 9 -43.19 10.08 -29.84
C LEU A 9 -42.25 9.44 -28.81
N CYS A 10 -41.26 8.67 -29.25
CA CYS A 10 -40.10 8.28 -28.43
C CYS A 10 -38.86 8.97 -28.98
N GLY A 11 -38.17 9.67 -28.08
CA GLY A 11 -37.03 10.52 -28.40
C GLY A 11 -35.72 9.76 -28.63
N ALA A 12 -34.77 10.51 -29.16
CA ALA A 12 -33.35 10.20 -29.11
C ALA A 12 -32.58 11.53 -29.09
N PHE A 13 -32.37 12.11 -27.91
CA PHE A 13 -31.29 13.06 -27.68
C PHE A 13 -30.09 12.27 -27.19
N LEU A 14 -29.09 12.12 -28.05
CA LEU A 14 -27.78 11.60 -27.71
C LEU A 14 -27.03 12.69 -26.94
N LEU A 15 -26.94 12.55 -25.62
CA LEU A 15 -25.96 13.26 -24.82
C LEU A 15 -24.75 12.33 -24.64
N THR A 16 -23.67 12.68 -25.33
CA THR A 16 -22.33 12.15 -25.13
C THR A 16 -21.92 12.37 -23.67
N SER A 17 -22.02 11.31 -22.86
CA SER A 17 -21.40 11.27 -21.55
C SER A 17 -19.89 11.19 -21.75
N CYS A 18 -19.19 12.26 -21.37
CA CYS A 18 -17.76 12.19 -21.10
C CYS A 18 -17.55 11.17 -19.98
N ALA A 19 -17.10 9.97 -20.34
CA ALA A 19 -16.57 9.02 -19.37
C ALA A 19 -15.32 9.66 -18.75
N LYS A 20 -15.47 10.26 -17.57
CA LYS A 20 -14.35 10.38 -16.63
C LYS A 20 -13.93 8.95 -16.33
N GLN A 21 -12.78 8.60 -16.87
CA GLN A 21 -12.11 7.35 -16.63
C GLN A 21 -11.51 7.42 -15.22
N ASP A 22 -12.37 7.29 -14.21
CA ASP A 22 -11.94 7.00 -12.85
C ASP A 22 -11.43 5.56 -12.89
N LYS A 23 -10.15 5.39 -13.20
CA LYS A 23 -9.49 4.09 -13.07
C LYS A 23 -9.59 3.73 -11.59
N PRO A 24 -10.25 2.62 -11.22
CA PRO A 24 -10.04 2.05 -9.90
C PRO A 24 -8.55 1.76 -9.78
N VAL A 25 -7.93 2.19 -8.68
CA VAL A 25 -6.57 1.78 -8.33
C VAL A 25 -6.65 0.28 -8.12
N THR A 26 -6.39 -0.44 -9.20
CA THR A 26 -6.39 -1.89 -9.21
C THR A 26 -5.12 -2.28 -8.47
N PRO A 27 -5.17 -3.21 -7.51
CA PRO A 27 -3.97 -3.75 -6.90
C PRO A 27 -3.01 -4.13 -8.02
N ALA A 28 -1.78 -3.59 -7.97
CA ALA A 28 -0.79 -3.86 -8.99
C ALA A 28 -0.49 -5.36 -8.94
N THR A 29 -1.12 -6.11 -9.85
CA THR A 29 -0.55 -7.35 -10.36
C THR A 29 0.84 -6.94 -10.87
N ALA A 30 1.91 -7.71 -10.68
CA ALA A 30 3.10 -7.52 -11.52
C ALA A 30 2.73 -8.01 -12.92
N ALA A 31 1.99 -7.12 -13.59
CA ALA A 31 1.55 -7.24 -14.94
C ALA A 31 2.80 -7.18 -15.80
N VAL A 32 2.83 -8.04 -16.81
CA VAL A 32 3.79 -7.88 -17.88
C VAL A 32 3.61 -6.48 -18.45
N LEU A 33 4.66 -5.66 -18.35
CA LEU A 33 4.65 -4.30 -18.84
C LEU A 33 4.97 -4.29 -20.33
N SER A 34 4.25 -3.45 -21.06
CA SER A 34 4.74 -3.00 -22.35
C SER A 34 6.01 -2.17 -22.15
N ILE A 35 7.00 -2.34 -23.04
CA ILE A 35 8.28 -1.62 -22.95
C ILE A 35 8.11 -0.09 -22.89
N SER A 36 7.04 0.45 -23.49
CA SER A 36 6.68 1.88 -23.43
C SER A 36 6.39 2.40 -22.02
N ASN A 37 6.05 1.51 -21.09
CA ASN A 37 5.71 1.84 -19.71
C ASN A 37 6.91 1.67 -18.77
N VAL A 38 8.07 1.26 -19.28
CA VAL A 38 9.30 1.15 -18.51
C VAL A 38 10.04 2.48 -18.55
N PRO A 39 10.44 3.06 -17.40
CA PRO A 39 11.17 4.34 -17.38
C PRO A 39 12.44 4.31 -18.24
N SER A 40 12.72 5.41 -18.94
CA SER A 40 13.89 5.51 -19.83
C SER A 40 15.22 5.29 -19.10
N LEU A 41 15.33 5.73 -17.84
CA LEU A 41 16.49 5.48 -16.98
C LEU A 41 16.71 3.99 -16.69
N VAL A 42 15.62 3.24 -16.50
CA VAL A 42 15.67 1.78 -16.30
C VAL A 42 16.13 1.09 -17.59
N LEU A 43 15.55 1.45 -18.75
CA LEU A 43 15.96 0.91 -20.04
C LEU A 43 17.44 1.20 -20.36
N ALA A 44 17.90 2.42 -20.08
CA ALA A 44 19.30 2.81 -20.28
C ALA A 44 20.24 2.02 -19.34
N SER A 45 19.84 1.81 -18.09
CA SER A 45 20.61 1.00 -17.14
C SER A 45 20.69 -0.47 -17.56
N MET A 46 19.58 -1.05 -18.02
CA MET A 46 19.54 -2.40 -18.55
C MET A 46 20.52 -2.57 -19.73
N ALA A 47 20.46 -1.67 -20.71
CA ALA A 47 21.34 -1.73 -21.88
C ALA A 47 22.83 -1.58 -21.51
N ARG A 48 23.15 -0.75 -20.50
CA ARG A 48 24.52 -0.53 -20.02
C ARG A 48 25.08 -1.74 -19.28
N ASN A 49 24.30 -2.34 -18.38
CA ASN A 49 24.74 -3.45 -17.54
C ASN A 49 24.67 -4.80 -18.25
N TYR A 50 23.72 -4.96 -19.18
CA TYR A 50 23.46 -6.22 -19.88
C TYR A 50 23.37 -5.98 -21.40
N PRO A 51 24.50 -5.80 -22.09
CA PRO A 51 24.52 -5.67 -23.54
C PRO A 51 24.13 -6.98 -24.23
N ALA A 52 23.54 -6.88 -25.42
CA ALA A 52 23.20 -8.00 -26.31
C ALA A 52 22.28 -9.08 -25.69
N VAL A 53 21.33 -8.67 -24.84
CA VAL A 53 20.28 -9.55 -24.32
C VAL A 53 19.16 -9.78 -25.34
N THR A 54 18.40 -10.86 -25.14
CA THR A 54 17.23 -11.24 -25.94
C THR A 54 16.06 -11.60 -25.02
N ASP A 55 14.85 -11.78 -25.58
CA ASP A 55 13.65 -12.23 -24.85
C ASP A 55 13.32 -11.43 -23.57
N VAL A 56 13.48 -10.10 -23.64
CA VAL A 56 13.28 -9.24 -22.47
C VAL A 56 11.79 -9.07 -22.18
N THR A 57 11.37 -9.52 -20.99
CA THR A 57 10.04 -9.29 -20.43
C THR A 57 10.17 -8.41 -19.21
N TRP A 58 9.30 -7.41 -19.08
CA TRP A 58 9.30 -6.48 -17.96
C TRP A 58 8.11 -6.72 -17.04
N ARG A 59 8.33 -6.58 -15.74
CA ARG A 59 7.29 -6.55 -14.71
C ARG A 59 7.58 -5.38 -13.77
N GLN A 60 6.53 -4.67 -13.36
CA GLN A 60 6.63 -3.73 -12.24
C GLN A 60 6.33 -4.53 -10.97
N THR A 61 7.36 -4.83 -10.18
CA THR A 61 7.19 -5.57 -8.92
C THR A 61 6.90 -4.65 -7.74
N ALA A 62 7.07 -3.34 -7.94
CA ALA A 62 6.81 -2.27 -6.98
C ALA A 62 6.56 -0.93 -7.71
N PRO A 63 5.72 0.02 -7.24
CA PRO A 63 5.72 1.43 -7.62
C PRO A 63 7.08 2.01 -8.03
N THR A 64 8.14 1.66 -7.31
CA THR A 64 9.50 2.12 -7.60
C THR A 64 10.44 1.07 -8.17
N ALA A 65 10.04 -0.20 -8.33
CA ALA A 65 10.93 -1.26 -8.85
C ALA A 65 10.39 -1.99 -10.09
N TYR A 66 11.30 -2.24 -11.02
CA TYR A 66 11.07 -2.84 -12.33
C TYR A 66 12.01 -4.02 -12.50
N MET A 67 11.45 -5.21 -12.67
CA MET A 67 12.20 -6.43 -12.92
C MET A 67 12.18 -6.76 -14.41
N ALA A 68 13.35 -6.96 -14.99
CA ALA A 68 13.54 -7.56 -16.30
C ALA A 68 13.86 -9.04 -16.15
N THR A 69 13.14 -9.90 -16.87
CA THR A 69 13.53 -11.28 -17.15
C THR A 69 14.00 -11.33 -18.60
N PHE A 70 15.19 -11.87 -18.86
CA PHE A 70 15.81 -11.83 -20.19
C PHE A 70 16.74 -13.02 -20.41
N ARG A 71 17.14 -13.26 -21.67
CA ARG A 71 18.20 -14.22 -22.01
C ARG A 71 19.53 -13.52 -22.30
N GLN A 72 20.59 -14.01 -21.67
CA GLN A 72 21.97 -13.63 -21.93
C GLN A 72 22.80 -14.89 -22.11
N ASN A 73 23.51 -15.00 -23.24
CA ASN A 73 24.29 -16.19 -23.58
C ASN A 73 23.48 -17.50 -23.50
N GLY A 74 22.19 -17.45 -23.88
CA GLY A 74 21.27 -18.59 -23.85
C GLY A 74 20.63 -18.89 -22.49
N ALA A 75 21.16 -18.35 -21.39
CA ALA A 75 20.61 -18.53 -20.04
C ALA A 75 19.58 -17.46 -19.68
N ALA A 76 18.50 -17.85 -19.02
CA ALA A 76 17.50 -16.92 -18.48
C ALA A 76 18.02 -16.27 -17.19
N ARG A 77 17.89 -14.95 -17.10
CA ARG A 77 18.39 -14.10 -16.02
C ARG A 77 17.34 -13.08 -15.63
N THR A 78 17.52 -12.55 -14.43
CA THR A 78 16.72 -11.47 -13.88
C THR A 78 17.60 -10.31 -13.46
N ALA A 79 17.05 -9.11 -13.59
CA ALA A 79 17.64 -7.90 -13.04
C ALA A 79 16.53 -6.95 -12.59
N THR A 80 16.61 -6.50 -11.34
CA THR A 80 15.64 -5.55 -10.75
C THR A 80 16.28 -4.18 -10.63
N PHE A 81 15.57 -3.17 -11.09
CA PHE A 81 16.01 -1.79 -11.11
C PHE A 81 15.01 -0.90 -10.36
N GLN A 82 15.51 0.08 -9.61
CA GLN A 82 14.68 1.19 -9.15
C GLN A 82 14.29 2.08 -10.34
N LYS A 83 13.19 2.84 -10.22
CA LYS A 83 12.70 3.81 -11.24
C LYS A 83 13.77 4.84 -11.64
N THR A 84 14.73 5.09 -10.76
CA THR A 84 15.91 5.95 -10.96
C THR A 84 16.98 5.34 -11.88
N GLY A 85 16.83 4.06 -12.26
CA GLY A 85 17.78 3.30 -13.05
C GLY A 85 18.83 2.55 -12.21
N THR A 86 18.82 2.67 -10.89
CA THR A 86 19.74 1.93 -10.01
C THR A 86 19.45 0.43 -10.09
N LEU A 87 20.44 -0.37 -10.48
CA LEU A 87 20.37 -1.84 -10.41
C LEU A 87 20.47 -2.26 -8.94
N THR A 88 19.46 -2.96 -8.44
CA THR A 88 19.41 -3.41 -7.04
C THR A 88 19.68 -4.90 -6.90
N LYS A 89 19.19 -5.71 -7.85
CA LYS A 89 19.29 -7.17 -7.78
C LYS A 89 19.53 -7.78 -9.15
N ALA A 90 20.21 -8.91 -9.17
CA ALA A 90 20.39 -9.74 -10.36
C ALA A 90 20.43 -11.21 -9.96
N GLY A 91 19.85 -12.07 -10.81
CA GLY A 91 19.72 -13.51 -10.55
C GLY A 91 19.72 -14.35 -11.82
N GLU A 92 19.82 -15.65 -11.62
CA GLU A 92 19.58 -16.66 -12.65
C GLU A 92 18.21 -17.29 -12.41
N VAL A 93 17.40 -17.36 -13.47
CA VAL A 93 16.10 -18.03 -13.38
C VAL A 93 16.33 -19.53 -13.25
N ILE A 94 15.65 -20.15 -12.31
CA ILE A 94 15.72 -21.58 -12.03
C ILE A 94 14.34 -22.23 -12.15
N ASP A 95 14.33 -23.55 -12.38
CA ASP A 95 13.12 -24.34 -12.22
C ASP A 95 12.70 -24.29 -10.73
N PRO A 96 11.47 -23.91 -10.38
CA PRO A 96 11.01 -23.92 -9.00
C PRO A 96 11.21 -25.26 -8.28
N ALA A 97 11.25 -26.38 -9.01
CA ALA A 97 11.52 -27.71 -8.45
C ALA A 97 12.95 -27.87 -7.87
N VAL A 98 13.88 -26.96 -8.17
CA VAL A 98 15.24 -26.98 -7.62
C VAL A 98 15.41 -26.07 -6.39
N LEU A 99 14.35 -25.38 -5.95
CA LEU A 99 14.40 -24.59 -4.72
C LEU A 99 14.69 -25.49 -3.50
N PRO A 100 15.42 -25.00 -2.49
CA PRO A 100 15.58 -25.73 -1.24
C PRO A 100 14.23 -26.03 -0.58
N GLN A 101 14.10 -27.21 0.03
CA GLN A 101 12.87 -27.62 0.73
C GLN A 101 12.41 -26.57 1.78
N ALA A 102 13.35 -25.92 2.47
CA ALA A 102 13.06 -24.88 3.44
C ALA A 102 12.28 -23.69 2.83
N VAL A 103 12.53 -23.36 1.56
CA VAL A 103 11.80 -22.32 0.84
C VAL A 103 10.35 -22.75 0.61
N THR A 104 10.14 -23.96 0.07
CA THR A 104 8.79 -24.47 -0.21
C THR A 104 7.98 -24.71 1.05
N ASP A 105 8.62 -25.13 2.16
CA ASP A 105 7.99 -25.29 3.46
C ASP A 105 7.53 -23.94 4.02
N TYR A 106 8.37 -22.91 3.91
CA TYR A 106 8.02 -21.55 4.32
C TYR A 106 6.84 -21.01 3.51
N LEU A 107 6.87 -21.14 2.18
CA LEU A 107 5.78 -20.66 1.32
C LEU A 107 4.46 -21.40 1.62
N THR A 108 4.50 -22.72 1.79
CA THR A 108 3.31 -23.52 2.12
C THR A 108 2.70 -23.13 3.46
N THR A 109 3.55 -22.87 4.45
CA THR A 109 3.10 -22.51 5.81
C THR A 109 2.52 -21.09 5.86
N ASN A 110 3.14 -20.13 5.18
CA ASN A 110 2.83 -18.70 5.33
C ASN A 110 1.93 -18.14 4.22
N TYR A 111 1.88 -18.81 3.06
CA TYR A 111 1.12 -18.39 1.88
C TYR A 111 0.30 -19.56 1.33
N PRO A 112 -0.58 -20.19 2.11
CA PRO A 112 -1.33 -21.38 1.68
C PRO A 112 -2.14 -21.10 0.41
N GLY A 113 -1.96 -21.93 -0.62
CA GLY A 113 -2.59 -21.75 -1.93
C GLY A 113 -1.79 -20.89 -2.92
N TYR A 114 -0.56 -20.52 -2.59
CA TYR A 114 0.34 -19.80 -3.51
C TYR A 114 0.62 -20.57 -4.80
N VAL A 115 0.92 -19.82 -5.85
CA VAL A 115 1.48 -20.31 -7.11
C VAL A 115 2.82 -19.62 -7.36
N ILE A 116 3.89 -20.39 -7.58
CA ILE A 116 5.18 -19.83 -7.98
C ILE A 116 5.10 -19.38 -9.44
N VAL A 117 5.31 -18.09 -9.67
CA VAL A 117 5.40 -17.48 -11.01
C VAL A 117 6.83 -17.53 -11.52
N GLN A 118 7.80 -17.30 -10.63
CA GLN A 118 9.22 -17.31 -10.95
C GLN A 118 10.03 -17.67 -9.72
N ALA A 119 11.16 -18.35 -9.95
CA ALA A 119 12.17 -18.62 -8.94
C ALA A 119 13.53 -18.23 -9.51
N ASP A 120 14.35 -17.59 -8.68
CA ASP A 120 15.67 -17.10 -9.04
C ASP A 120 16.70 -17.54 -8.00
N VAL A 121 17.92 -17.79 -8.45
CA VAL A 121 19.09 -18.01 -7.59
C VAL A 121 20.10 -16.88 -7.77
N ARG A 122 20.60 -16.37 -6.65
CA ARG A 122 21.68 -15.39 -6.60
C ARG A 122 22.98 -16.12 -6.28
N LYS A 123 24.00 -15.93 -7.12
CA LYS A 123 25.33 -16.51 -6.95
C LYS A 123 26.39 -15.41 -6.89
N ASP A 124 27.48 -15.65 -6.19
CA ASP A 124 28.66 -14.78 -6.28
C ASP A 124 29.51 -15.09 -7.53
N ALA A 125 30.60 -14.33 -7.70
CA ALA A 125 31.51 -14.48 -8.83
C ALA A 125 32.20 -15.86 -8.90
N THR A 126 32.20 -16.64 -7.82
CA THR A 126 32.75 -18.00 -7.78
C THR A 126 31.69 -19.06 -8.12
N GLY A 127 30.43 -18.65 -8.29
CA GLY A 127 29.28 -19.53 -8.51
C GLY A 127 28.63 -20.05 -7.23
N ALA A 128 29.10 -19.62 -6.04
CA ALA A 128 28.51 -20.04 -4.78
C ALA A 128 27.15 -19.35 -4.57
N VAL A 129 26.14 -20.14 -4.19
CA VAL A 129 24.79 -19.62 -3.93
C VAL A 129 24.81 -18.70 -2.71
N LYS A 130 24.23 -17.51 -2.88
CA LYS A 130 24.05 -16.49 -1.83
C LYS A 130 22.61 -16.36 -1.37
N GLY A 131 21.65 -16.73 -2.21
CA GLY A 131 20.26 -16.69 -1.84
C GLY A 131 19.35 -17.12 -2.98
N TYR A 132 18.07 -17.19 -2.65
CA TYR A 132 17.00 -17.44 -3.57
C TYR A 132 16.00 -16.29 -3.52
N GLU A 133 15.18 -16.21 -4.54
CA GLU A 133 14.10 -15.26 -4.65
C GLU A 133 12.93 -15.95 -5.36
N THR A 134 11.71 -15.69 -4.89
CA THR A 134 10.50 -16.25 -5.48
C THR A 134 9.48 -15.15 -5.69
N LEU A 135 8.95 -15.06 -6.90
CA LEU A 135 7.73 -14.32 -7.19
C LEU A 135 6.56 -15.30 -7.12
N ILE A 136 5.66 -15.14 -6.15
CA ILE A 136 4.46 -15.96 -6.02
C ILE A 136 3.20 -15.14 -6.28
N THR A 137 2.12 -15.80 -6.63
CA THR A 137 0.76 -15.22 -6.65
C THR A 137 -0.12 -15.93 -5.63
N LEU A 138 -0.88 -15.17 -4.84
CA LEU A 138 -1.90 -15.65 -3.92
C LEU A 138 -3.09 -14.67 -3.96
N ASN A 139 -4.29 -15.17 -4.29
CA ASN A 139 -5.52 -14.35 -4.43
C ASN A 139 -5.33 -13.10 -5.32
N ASP A 140 -4.69 -13.29 -6.48
CA ASP A 140 -4.34 -12.23 -7.43
C ASP A 140 -3.40 -11.14 -6.89
N VAL A 141 -2.81 -11.35 -5.71
CA VAL A 141 -1.73 -10.54 -5.13
C VAL A 141 -0.40 -11.21 -5.45
N GLN A 142 0.61 -10.43 -5.82
CA GLN A 142 1.96 -10.96 -6.01
C GLN A 142 2.89 -10.57 -4.88
N TYR A 143 3.75 -11.50 -4.50
CA TYR A 143 4.73 -11.35 -3.43
C TYR A 143 6.09 -11.74 -3.98
N GLU A 144 7.08 -10.88 -3.78
CA GLU A 144 8.48 -11.14 -4.08
C GLU A 144 9.21 -11.43 -2.77
N LEU A 145 9.58 -12.69 -2.54
CA LEU A 145 10.17 -13.16 -1.30
C LEU A 145 11.63 -13.52 -1.52
N GLU A 146 12.48 -13.06 -0.61
CA GLU A 146 13.90 -13.39 -0.57
C GLU A 146 14.22 -14.39 0.52
N PHE A 147 15.17 -15.26 0.19
CA PHE A 147 15.71 -16.28 1.08
C PHE A 147 17.23 -16.27 1.03
N ASN A 148 17.88 -16.63 2.13
CA ASN A 148 19.33 -16.83 2.17
C ASN A 148 19.74 -18.14 1.45
N ALA A 149 21.04 -18.41 1.38
CA ALA A 149 21.58 -19.58 0.68
C ALA A 149 21.10 -20.95 1.20
N VAL A 150 20.60 -21.03 2.44
CA VAL A 150 20.03 -22.26 3.02
C VAL A 150 18.49 -22.31 2.95
N GLY A 151 17.86 -21.30 2.35
CA GLY A 151 16.41 -21.24 2.17
C GLY A 151 15.65 -20.65 3.37
N THR A 152 16.32 -20.00 4.32
CA THR A 152 15.65 -19.23 5.38
C THR A 152 15.13 -17.92 4.80
N PHE A 153 13.87 -17.58 5.04
CA PHE A 153 13.27 -16.31 4.65
C PHE A 153 14.07 -15.13 5.23
N THR A 154 14.33 -14.13 4.41
CA THR A 154 15.06 -12.93 4.79
C THR A 154 14.24 -11.66 4.65
N LYS A 155 13.43 -11.56 3.58
CA LYS A 155 12.71 -10.33 3.27
C LYS A 155 11.52 -10.61 2.37
N LEU A 156 10.41 -9.92 2.62
CA LEU A 156 9.34 -9.73 1.65
C LEU A 156 9.54 -8.33 1.06
N GLU A 157 9.68 -8.23 -0.26
CA GLU A 157 9.70 -6.94 -0.95
C GLU A 157 8.27 -6.39 -1.03
N THR A 158 8.10 -5.17 -0.55
CA THR A 158 6.82 -4.45 -0.59
C THR A 158 6.75 -3.60 -1.86
N PRO A 159 5.58 -3.48 -2.53
CA PRO A 159 5.45 -2.67 -3.73
C PRO A 159 5.84 -1.20 -3.49
N ASN A 160 5.63 -0.67 -2.29
CA ASN A 160 5.94 0.73 -2.03
C ASN A 160 7.46 1.00 -1.94
N GLY A 161 8.29 -0.05 -1.90
CA GLY A 161 9.74 0.09 -1.80
C GLY A 161 10.16 0.92 -0.59
N HIS A 162 9.36 0.89 0.49
CA HIS A 162 9.64 1.65 1.69
C HIS A 162 10.94 1.12 2.29
N GLU A 163 12.01 1.90 2.14
CA GLU A 163 13.34 1.63 2.68
C GLU A 163 13.36 1.56 4.23
N GLN A 164 12.22 1.73 4.89
CA GLN A 164 12.09 1.90 6.33
C GLN A 164 11.33 0.76 7.03
N GLY A 165 10.78 -0.20 6.28
CA GLY A 165 10.04 -1.35 6.79
C GLY A 165 10.66 -2.69 6.36
N ASN A 166 10.56 -3.71 7.22
CA ASN A 166 10.84 -5.10 6.85
C ASN A 166 9.51 -5.80 6.57
N GLY A 167 9.29 -6.21 5.32
CA GLY A 167 8.10 -6.96 4.96
C GLY A 167 8.00 -8.29 5.71
N ILE A 168 6.80 -8.61 6.20
CA ILE A 168 6.47 -9.82 6.93
C ILE A 168 5.22 -10.50 6.35
N ALA A 169 5.13 -11.82 6.52
CA ALA A 169 3.93 -12.56 6.16
C ALA A 169 2.76 -12.23 7.11
N ALA A 170 1.53 -12.36 6.63
CA ALA A 170 0.33 -12.18 7.46
C ALA A 170 0.32 -13.09 8.71
N SER A 171 0.84 -14.31 8.58
CA SER A 171 1.00 -15.28 9.67
C SER A 171 1.98 -14.85 10.76
N ALA A 172 2.88 -13.90 10.46
CA ALA A 172 3.83 -13.36 11.42
C ALA A 172 3.27 -12.16 12.21
N LEU A 173 2.09 -11.64 11.84
CA LEU A 173 1.44 -10.57 12.59
C LEU A 173 0.97 -11.06 13.97
N PRO A 174 1.12 -10.23 15.03
CA PRO A 174 0.49 -10.48 16.31
C PRO A 174 -1.01 -10.76 16.18
N LYS A 175 -1.52 -11.73 16.94
CA LYS A 175 -2.93 -12.13 16.91
C LYS A 175 -3.89 -10.94 17.16
N VAL A 176 -3.50 -9.99 18.01
CA VAL A 176 -4.31 -8.79 18.28
C VAL A 176 -4.55 -7.96 17.02
N ILE A 177 -3.58 -7.90 16.10
CA ILE A 177 -3.73 -7.21 14.82
C ILE A 177 -4.68 -8.00 13.92
N THR A 178 -4.48 -9.31 13.77
CA THR A 178 -5.35 -10.13 12.90
C THR A 178 -6.79 -10.20 13.40
N ASP A 179 -7.00 -10.21 14.72
CA ASP A 179 -8.32 -10.07 15.35
C ASP A 179 -8.95 -8.71 15.05
N TYR A 180 -8.18 -7.62 15.15
CA TYR A 180 -8.65 -6.28 14.80
C TYR A 180 -9.07 -6.19 13.33
N LEU A 181 -8.24 -6.70 12.40
CA LEU A 181 -8.56 -6.69 10.97
C LEU A 181 -9.84 -7.48 10.68
N THR A 182 -9.99 -8.66 11.27
CA THR A 182 -11.18 -9.51 11.07
C THR A 182 -12.45 -8.86 11.61
N ALA A 183 -12.38 -8.20 12.77
CA ALA A 183 -13.52 -7.56 13.40
C ALA A 183 -13.97 -6.28 12.69
N ASN A 184 -13.02 -5.47 12.21
CA ASN A 184 -13.31 -4.14 11.65
C ASN A 184 -13.41 -4.14 10.11
N TYR A 185 -12.76 -5.10 9.44
CA TYR A 185 -12.72 -5.22 7.99
C TYR A 185 -13.14 -6.63 7.54
N PRO A 186 -14.36 -7.10 7.84
CA PRO A 186 -14.76 -8.46 7.50
C PRO A 186 -14.71 -8.71 5.99
N GLY A 187 -14.03 -9.80 5.60
CA GLY A 187 -13.83 -10.15 4.19
C GLY A 187 -12.73 -9.35 3.48
N TYR A 188 -11.87 -8.66 4.22
CA TYR A 188 -10.69 -8.01 3.65
C TYR A 188 -9.80 -9.00 2.89
N THR A 189 -9.14 -8.50 1.85
CA THR A 189 -8.00 -9.17 1.22
C THR A 189 -6.73 -8.59 1.81
N PHE A 190 -5.96 -9.41 2.51
CA PHE A 190 -4.62 -9.02 2.96
C PHE A 190 -3.74 -8.68 1.75
N ARG A 191 -3.05 -7.54 1.77
CA ARG A 191 -2.08 -7.18 0.73
C ARG A 191 -0.69 -7.43 1.25
N GLU A 192 -0.27 -6.67 2.25
CA GLU A 192 1.06 -6.78 2.82
C GLU A 192 1.11 -6.32 4.27
N ALA A 193 2.22 -6.62 4.93
CA ALA A 193 2.54 -6.04 6.22
C ALA A 193 4.04 -5.83 6.33
N GLU A 194 4.42 -4.78 7.05
CA GLU A 194 5.81 -4.47 7.38
C GLU A 194 5.98 -4.14 8.85
N THR A 195 7.18 -4.41 9.37
CA THR A 195 7.62 -3.93 10.68
C THR A 195 8.58 -2.76 10.50
N ARG A 196 8.40 -1.67 11.24
CA ARG A 196 9.44 -0.66 11.39
C ARG A 196 10.27 -0.92 12.63
N LEU A 197 11.59 -0.83 12.47
CA LEU A 197 12.52 -0.88 13.58
C LEU A 197 13.26 0.46 13.69
N ILE A 198 13.39 0.98 14.90
CA ILE A 198 14.27 2.12 15.22
C ILE A 198 15.38 1.59 16.12
N ASN A 199 16.64 1.69 15.67
CA ASN A 199 17.80 1.15 16.38
C ASN A 199 17.64 -0.34 16.77
N GLY A 200 17.07 -1.15 15.86
CA GLY A 200 16.81 -2.57 16.09
C GLY A 200 15.64 -2.89 17.02
N THR A 201 14.93 -1.89 17.53
CA THR A 201 13.72 -2.06 18.34
C THR A 201 12.50 -1.92 17.45
N LEU A 202 11.62 -2.92 17.45
CA LEU A 202 10.31 -2.84 16.79
C LEU A 202 9.50 -1.68 17.37
N THR A 203 9.03 -0.78 16.51
CA THR A 203 8.22 0.37 16.92
C THR A 203 6.79 0.31 16.40
N ASN A 204 6.58 -0.21 15.19
CA ASN A 204 5.26 -0.34 14.62
C ASN A 204 5.14 -1.53 13.67
N TYR A 205 3.89 -1.91 13.43
CA TYR A 205 3.48 -2.68 12.27
C TYR A 205 2.65 -1.77 11.37
N GLN A 206 2.87 -1.86 10.06
CA GLN A 206 1.96 -1.30 9.06
C GLN A 206 1.37 -2.48 8.29
N VAL A 207 0.07 -2.46 8.05
CA VAL A 207 -0.66 -3.52 7.35
C VAL A 207 -1.51 -2.91 6.26
N GLU A 208 -1.28 -3.33 5.03
CA GLU A 208 -2.14 -2.98 3.92
C GLU A 208 -3.19 -4.06 3.65
N ILE A 209 -4.44 -3.62 3.51
CA ILE A 209 -5.56 -4.49 3.16
C ILE A 209 -6.41 -3.87 2.06
N LEU A 210 -7.09 -4.71 1.28
CA LEU A 210 -8.13 -4.27 0.36
C LEU A 210 -9.50 -4.67 0.92
N GLN A 211 -10.39 -3.69 1.11
CA GLN A 211 -11.77 -3.93 1.49
C GLN A 211 -12.70 -3.31 0.43
N ASN A 212 -13.52 -4.14 -0.23
CA ASN A 212 -14.46 -3.72 -1.27
C ASN A 212 -13.82 -2.87 -2.40
N GLY A 213 -12.56 -3.15 -2.75
CA GLY A 213 -11.84 -2.40 -3.78
C GLY A 213 -11.09 -1.15 -3.28
N THR A 214 -11.22 -0.79 -2.01
CA THR A 214 -10.47 0.31 -1.40
C THR A 214 -9.25 -0.23 -0.66
N LEU A 215 -8.07 0.34 -0.92
CA LEU A 215 -6.83 0.04 -0.20
C LEU A 215 -6.80 0.82 1.11
N PHE A 216 -6.47 0.15 2.20
CA PHE A 216 -6.27 0.73 3.52
C PHE A 216 -4.87 0.39 4.00
N GLU A 217 -4.12 1.40 4.45
CA GLU A 217 -2.82 1.25 5.09
C GLU A 217 -2.99 1.53 6.59
N LEU A 218 -2.91 0.48 7.41
CA LEU A 218 -3.27 0.49 8.83
C LEU A 218 -2.02 0.37 9.70
N ASN A 219 -1.79 1.34 10.57
CA ASN A 219 -0.66 1.38 11.48
C ASN A 219 -1.05 0.83 12.85
N PHE A 220 -0.15 0.08 13.47
CA PHE A 220 -0.28 -0.49 14.81
C PHE A 220 1.03 -0.27 15.57
N ASP A 221 0.98 -0.09 16.88
CA ASP A 221 2.18 -0.02 17.71
C ASP A 221 2.85 -1.39 17.83
N ALA A 222 4.01 -1.44 18.51
CA ALA A 222 4.74 -2.69 18.74
C ALA A 222 3.94 -3.76 19.52
N ALA A 223 2.92 -3.36 20.28
CA ALA A 223 2.01 -4.28 20.98
C ALA A 223 0.82 -4.71 20.11
N GLY A 224 0.66 -4.14 18.92
CA GLY A 224 -0.42 -4.39 17.98
C GLY A 224 -1.69 -3.60 18.26
N VAL A 225 -1.62 -2.52 19.05
CA VAL A 225 -2.72 -1.56 19.24
C VAL A 225 -2.80 -0.67 18.01
N TYR A 226 -4.01 -0.52 17.44
CA TYR A 226 -4.24 0.31 16.26
C TYR A 226 -3.93 1.79 16.53
N LEU A 227 -3.10 2.38 15.67
CA LEU A 227 -2.63 3.76 15.71
C LEU A 227 -3.26 4.67 14.65
N GLY A 228 -4.11 4.15 13.77
CA GLY A 228 -4.70 4.92 12.67
C GLY A 228 -4.27 4.44 11.29
N GLN A 229 -4.79 5.09 10.25
CA GLN A 229 -4.39 4.85 8.86
C GLN A 229 -3.59 6.03 8.33
N ASN A 230 -2.61 5.80 7.47
CA ASN A 230 -2.05 6.89 6.66
C ASN A 230 -2.98 7.14 5.48
N THR A 231 -3.33 8.40 5.22
CA THR A 231 -3.95 8.82 3.96
C THR A 231 -2.95 9.67 3.20
N ASP A 232 -1.83 9.08 2.83
CA ASP A 232 -0.80 9.78 2.07
C ASP A 232 -1.08 9.58 0.58
N GLY A 233 -2.14 10.24 0.11
CA GLY A 233 -2.26 10.57 -1.30
C GLY A 233 -1.12 11.51 -1.68
N GLU A 234 -0.23 11.05 -2.57
CA GLU A 234 0.76 11.79 -3.36
C GLU A 234 1.18 13.19 -2.86
N GLY A 235 2.36 13.28 -2.23
CA GLY A 235 2.90 14.54 -1.75
C GLY A 235 4.43 14.64 -1.71
N HIS A 236 5.17 13.97 -2.62
CA HIS A 236 6.58 14.31 -2.81
C HIS A 236 6.70 15.61 -3.60
N GLY A 237 6.79 16.72 -2.88
CA GLY A 237 7.07 18.05 -3.41
C GLY A 237 7.91 18.86 -2.42
N GLY A 238 9.03 18.29 -1.96
CA GLY A 238 10.07 19.06 -1.29
C GLY A 238 10.58 20.15 -2.24
N LYS A 239 10.03 21.36 -2.13
CA LYS A 239 10.66 22.55 -2.69
C LYS A 239 11.82 22.90 -1.77
N GLU A 240 13.02 22.50 -2.18
CA GLU A 240 14.25 23.18 -1.78
C GLU A 240 14.13 24.65 -2.21
N GLY A 241 13.67 25.49 -1.29
CA GLY A 241 13.71 26.93 -1.39
C GLY A 241 15.05 27.43 -0.87
N ASN A 242 15.99 27.66 -1.80
CA ASN A 242 17.17 28.47 -1.58
C ASN A 242 16.75 29.87 -1.12
N HIS A 243 17.18 30.32 0.06
CA HIS A 243 17.14 31.74 0.41
C HIS A 243 18.33 32.11 1.30
N ASP A 244 19.27 32.79 0.65
CA ASP A 244 20.34 33.57 1.25
C ASP A 244 19.77 34.75 2.06
N GLY A 245 20.40 35.00 3.21
CA GLY A 245 20.50 36.24 4.01
C GLY A 245 19.37 37.28 4.04
N GLU A 246 18.87 37.58 5.26
CA GLU A 246 19.08 38.89 5.89
C GLU A 246 18.61 38.91 7.35
N GLN A 247 19.38 39.61 8.19
CA GLN A 247 19.07 39.89 9.58
C GLN A 247 17.84 40.81 9.67
N GLY A 248 16.84 40.42 10.46
CA GLY A 248 15.70 41.26 10.79
C GLY A 248 15.19 40.91 12.19
N ASN A 249 15.57 41.74 13.15
CA ASN A 249 15.14 41.68 14.54
C ASN A 249 13.64 42.03 14.62
N HIS A 250 12.79 41.11 15.09
CA HIS A 250 11.44 41.44 15.53
C HIS A 250 11.00 40.54 16.69
N ASP A 251 10.89 41.18 17.84
CA ASP A 251 10.36 40.64 19.08
C ASP A 251 8.88 40.25 18.91
N GLY A 252 8.57 38.98 19.18
CA GLY A 252 7.22 38.46 19.23
C GLY A 252 7.21 37.18 20.05
N GLU A 253 6.54 37.21 21.20
CA GLU A 253 6.29 36.07 22.06
C GLU A 253 5.72 34.89 21.26
N HIS A 254 6.52 33.85 21.05
CA HIS A 254 6.03 32.55 20.62
C HIS A 254 5.50 31.80 21.84
N ASP A 255 4.20 31.95 22.07
CA ASP A 255 3.40 31.01 22.85
C ASP A 255 3.59 29.61 22.25
N ASN A 256 4.27 28.73 23.00
CA ASN A 256 4.38 27.31 22.68
C ASN A 256 3.01 26.65 22.87
N GLY A 257 2.15 26.82 21.86
CA GLY A 257 0.95 26.03 21.67
C GLY A 257 1.35 24.59 21.34
N GLN A 258 1.65 23.82 22.38
CA GLN A 258 1.74 22.37 22.30
C GLN A 258 0.42 21.85 21.73
N GLN A 259 0.40 21.49 20.45
CA GLN A 259 -0.70 20.75 19.85
C GLN A 259 -0.89 19.48 20.69
N SER A 260 -2.03 19.39 21.37
CA SER A 260 -2.47 18.16 22.01
C SER A 260 -2.60 17.11 20.90
N ALA A 261 -1.90 15.99 21.07
CA ALA A 261 -2.09 14.85 20.20
C ALA A 261 -3.48 14.26 20.48
N ASP A 262 -4.34 14.22 19.47
CA ASP A 262 -5.65 13.58 19.56
C ASP A 262 -5.49 12.13 20.02
N SER A 263 -6.27 11.72 21.01
CA SER A 263 -6.24 10.32 21.49
C SER A 263 -7.24 9.51 20.68
N LEU A 264 -6.75 8.58 19.85
CA LEU A 264 -7.63 7.73 19.03
C LEU A 264 -8.54 6.83 19.87
N ILE A 265 -9.76 6.62 19.38
CA ILE A 265 -10.77 5.74 19.97
C ILE A 265 -11.42 4.85 18.91
N THR A 266 -11.98 3.72 19.32
CA THR A 266 -12.69 2.82 18.40
C THR A 266 -14.08 3.38 18.05
N GLN A 267 -14.64 2.98 16.90
CA GLN A 267 -16.01 3.38 16.53
C GLN A 267 -17.04 2.99 17.61
N THR A 268 -16.84 1.84 18.26
CA THR A 268 -17.71 1.36 19.34
C THR A 268 -17.59 2.17 20.64
N ALA A 269 -16.51 2.93 20.81
CA ALA A 269 -16.32 3.82 21.95
C ALA A 269 -16.98 5.20 21.75
N LEU A 270 -17.45 5.52 20.54
CA LEU A 270 -18.22 6.73 20.28
C LEU A 270 -19.62 6.62 20.91
N PRO A 271 -20.23 7.75 21.32
CA PRO A 271 -21.65 7.78 21.65
C PRO A 271 -22.49 7.27 20.48
N ALA A 272 -23.50 6.43 20.77
CA ALA A 272 -24.37 5.84 19.74
C ALA A 272 -25.08 6.91 18.86
N ALA A 273 -25.25 8.12 19.39
CA ALA A 273 -25.76 9.27 18.66
C ALA A 273 -24.91 9.64 17.44
N VAL A 274 -23.58 9.48 17.52
CA VAL A 274 -22.64 9.79 16.42
C VAL A 274 -22.87 8.86 15.23
N SER A 275 -22.89 7.55 15.47
CA SER A 275 -23.15 6.56 14.42
C SER A 275 -24.57 6.69 13.84
N THR A 276 -25.53 7.08 14.68
CA THR A 276 -26.91 7.36 14.23
C THR A 276 -26.97 8.56 13.30
N TYR A 277 -26.29 9.65 13.67
CA TYR A 277 -26.20 10.86 12.86
C TYR A 277 -25.51 10.58 11.51
N LEU A 278 -24.33 9.95 11.51
CA LEU A 278 -23.60 9.70 10.27
C LEU A 278 -24.40 8.83 9.29
N ARG A 279 -25.08 7.78 9.77
CA ARG A 279 -25.91 6.91 8.92
C ARG A 279 -27.12 7.65 8.33
N ALA A 280 -27.73 8.54 9.10
CA ALA A 280 -28.90 9.30 8.65
C ALA A 280 -28.52 10.42 7.67
N THR A 281 -27.44 11.15 7.96
CA THR A 281 -27.03 12.36 7.23
C THR A 281 -26.14 12.04 6.02
N TYR A 282 -25.27 11.02 6.14
CA TYR A 282 -24.33 10.60 5.11
C TYR A 282 -24.57 9.14 4.72
N PRO A 283 -25.73 8.80 4.14
CA PRO A 283 -26.02 7.42 3.76
C PRO A 283 -24.95 6.89 2.79
N GLY A 284 -24.36 5.75 3.12
CA GLY A 284 -23.25 5.18 2.38
C GLY A 284 -21.87 5.70 2.77
N TYR A 285 -21.75 6.42 3.90
CA TYR A 285 -20.44 6.74 4.47
C TYR A 285 -19.69 5.48 4.89
N THR A 286 -18.36 5.53 4.77
CA THR A 286 -17.45 4.54 5.34
C THR A 286 -16.69 5.19 6.47
N PHE A 287 -16.85 4.67 7.69
CA PHE A 287 -16.07 5.10 8.85
C PHE A 287 -14.58 4.89 8.60
N VAL A 288 -13.75 5.87 8.97
CA VAL A 288 -12.30 5.81 8.81
C VAL A 288 -11.60 5.76 10.18
N SER A 289 -11.82 6.77 11.01
CA SER A 289 -11.21 6.83 12.34
C SER A 289 -12.02 7.72 13.27
N ALA A 290 -11.78 7.58 14.57
CA ALA A 290 -12.29 8.49 15.56
C ALA A 290 -11.23 8.82 16.60
N ALA A 291 -11.26 10.04 17.11
CA ALA A 291 -10.37 10.51 18.16
C ALA A 291 -11.13 11.34 19.20
N ILE A 292 -10.53 11.50 20.37
CA ILE A 292 -10.95 12.48 21.36
C ILE A 292 -9.91 13.59 21.43
N GLU A 293 -10.39 14.82 21.32
CA GLU A 293 -9.62 16.00 21.67
C GLU A 293 -9.94 16.38 23.11
N LYS A 294 -8.92 16.74 23.89
CA LYS A 294 -9.08 17.17 25.29
C LYS A 294 -8.60 18.60 25.48
N ASP A 295 -9.24 19.33 26.37
CA ASP A 295 -8.74 20.65 26.78
C ASP A 295 -7.45 20.54 27.62
N LYS A 296 -6.82 21.69 27.92
CA LYS A 296 -5.61 21.75 28.74
C LYS A 296 -5.79 21.18 30.16
N ALA A 297 -7.03 21.03 30.64
CA ALA A 297 -7.37 20.41 31.92
C ALA A 297 -7.64 18.90 31.80
N GLY A 298 -7.57 18.33 30.60
CA GLY A 298 -7.79 16.92 30.31
C GLY A 298 -9.27 16.53 30.13
N SER A 299 -10.19 17.50 30.10
CA SER A 299 -11.61 17.25 29.85
C SER A 299 -11.88 17.06 28.37
N LEU A 300 -12.82 16.18 28.01
CA LEU A 300 -13.21 15.96 26.63
C LEU A 300 -13.74 17.27 26.02
N LYS A 301 -13.13 17.71 24.93
CA LYS A 301 -13.55 18.87 24.15
C LYS A 301 -14.53 18.45 23.07
N TYR A 302 -14.14 17.49 22.22
CA TYR A 302 -15.00 16.87 21.21
C TYR A 302 -14.49 15.48 20.81
N TYR A 303 -15.38 14.70 20.18
CA TYR A 303 -15.01 13.56 19.36
C TYR A 303 -14.79 14.03 17.93
N GLU A 304 -13.65 13.70 17.33
CA GLU A 304 -13.40 13.87 15.91
C GLU A 304 -13.66 12.53 15.20
N VAL A 305 -14.39 12.55 14.09
CA VAL A 305 -14.68 11.36 13.30
C VAL A 305 -14.35 11.61 11.85
N LYS A 306 -13.37 10.87 11.33
CA LYS A 306 -13.05 10.87 9.90
C LYS A 306 -13.86 9.78 9.21
N PHE A 307 -14.38 10.08 8.04
CA PHE A 307 -15.11 9.14 7.19
C PHE A 307 -14.96 9.50 5.72
N THR A 308 -15.27 8.55 4.83
CA THR A 308 -15.37 8.83 3.39
C THR A 308 -16.81 8.71 2.92
N LEU A 309 -17.18 9.52 1.92
CA LEU A 309 -18.45 9.44 1.23
C LEU A 309 -18.21 9.67 -0.26
N ALA A 310 -18.62 8.69 -1.09
CA ALA A 310 -18.41 8.72 -2.54
C ALA A 310 -16.95 9.03 -2.95
N GLY A 311 -15.98 8.48 -2.21
CA GLY A 311 -14.54 8.65 -2.47
C GLY A 311 -13.94 9.97 -1.96
N LYS A 312 -14.74 10.86 -1.35
CA LYS A 312 -14.25 12.08 -0.70
C LYS A 312 -14.10 11.88 0.81
N ALA A 313 -13.00 12.33 1.39
CA ALA A 313 -12.76 12.32 2.83
C ALA A 313 -13.43 13.52 3.53
N TYR A 314 -13.91 13.26 4.75
CA TYR A 314 -14.59 14.21 5.61
C TYR A 314 -14.12 14.00 7.05
N GLU A 315 -14.16 15.07 7.82
CA GLU A 315 -13.89 15.08 9.25
C GLU A 315 -15.04 15.79 9.96
N ALA A 316 -15.70 15.12 10.90
CA ALA A 316 -16.80 15.66 11.65
C ALA A 316 -16.51 15.67 13.15
N GLU A 317 -16.75 16.81 13.79
CA GLU A 317 -16.64 16.94 15.23
C GLU A 317 -18.00 16.78 15.91
N PHE A 318 -18.01 16.13 17.06
CA PHE A 318 -19.18 15.89 17.90
C PHE A 318 -18.89 16.26 19.36
N ASP A 319 -19.87 16.79 20.07
CA ASP A 319 -19.73 17.07 21.50
C ASP A 319 -19.72 15.78 22.34
N ALA A 320 -19.54 15.93 23.65
CA ALA A 320 -19.51 14.81 24.60
C ALA A 320 -20.79 13.94 24.60
N ALA A 321 -21.93 14.48 24.14
CA ALA A 321 -23.19 13.73 24.00
C ALA A 321 -23.36 13.08 22.60
N GLY A 322 -22.41 13.30 21.70
CA GLY A 322 -22.45 12.82 20.32
C GLY A 322 -23.30 13.69 19.39
N LYS A 323 -23.55 14.96 19.75
CA LYS A 323 -24.22 15.93 18.89
C LYS A 323 -23.22 16.57 17.95
N PHE A 324 -23.56 16.64 16.67
CA PHE A 324 -22.73 17.23 15.63
C PHE A 324 -22.41 18.71 15.91
N ILE A 325 -21.14 19.07 15.73
CA ILE A 325 -20.60 20.42 15.89
C ILE A 325 -20.28 21.03 14.53
N LYS A 326 -19.33 20.42 13.79
CA LYS A 326 -18.87 20.91 12.48
C LYS A 326 -18.40 19.78 11.58
N LEU A 327 -18.28 20.09 10.29
CA LEU A 327 -17.76 19.23 9.24
C LEU A 327 -16.65 19.98 8.49
N GLU A 328 -15.54 19.32 8.26
CA GLU A 328 -14.42 19.73 7.41
C GLU A 328 -14.21 18.70 6.30
N ASN A 329 -13.71 19.14 5.15
CA ASN A 329 -13.74 18.40 3.89
C ASN A 329 -12.76 18.92 2.84
#